data_AF-A0A538M8C7-F1
#
_entry.id   AF-A0A538M8C7-F1
#
_cell.length_a   1.000
_cell.length_b   1.000
_cell.length_c   1.000
_cell.angle_alpha   90.00
_cell.angle_beta   90.00
_cell.angle_gamma   90.00
#
_symmetry.space_group_name_H-M   'P 1'
#
loop_
_entity.id
_entity.type
_entity.pdbx_description
1 polymer ?
#
loop_
_entity_poly.entity_id
_entity_poly.type
_entity_poly.pdbx_seq_one_letter_code
_entity_poly.pdbx_strand_id
1 'polypeptide(L)'
;MARRKRRRGPQPTPPPLPPATRTVGQLVAETIRLYGRSFWRSLALGIAPAAAGLALAESPGAVRLALAFTIAAAAASLSFALATGVVSGERLPRRRLAEATVFGTITLAPAIVLLGFLGILGLLPAVICLGLAGLVVPVITLERRRSYSRAFELARADFAHAVGSLATLALVGLLTAYVLFFTLRSAGTAALRASAFVSVLVISPLLFLGGAILYYDQVARVGSAPRRRRRNADVHPAVQSDPPGRSDAQVEPGPAARSQ
;
A
#
# COMPACT_ATOMS: atom_id res chain seq x y z
N MET A 1 40.13 -23.38 29.33
CA MET A 1 39.13 -23.95 28.39
C MET A 1 38.29 -22.82 27.80
N ALA A 2 38.51 -22.46 26.53
CA ALA A 2 37.83 -21.34 25.87
C ALA A 2 36.48 -21.76 25.29
N ARG A 3 35.38 -21.16 25.79
CA ARG A 3 34.00 -21.42 25.35
C ARG A 3 33.79 -20.82 23.95
N ARG A 4 33.92 -21.66 22.92
CA ARG A 4 33.66 -21.31 21.51
C ARG A 4 32.21 -20.83 21.39
N LYS A 5 31.98 -19.50 21.31
CA LYS A 5 30.66 -18.91 21.00
C LYS A 5 30.17 -19.54 19.69
N ARG A 6 29.19 -20.46 19.79
CA ARG A 6 28.45 -20.93 18.61
C ARG A 6 27.86 -19.69 17.94
N ARG A 7 28.35 -19.35 16.75
CA ARG A 7 27.69 -18.36 15.88
C ARG A 7 26.27 -18.89 15.65
N ARG A 8 25.25 -18.21 16.19
CA ARG A 8 23.86 -18.50 15.85
C ARG A 8 23.76 -18.35 14.34
N GLY A 9 23.43 -19.44 13.64
CA GLY A 9 23.12 -19.38 12.22
C GLY A 9 21.95 -18.42 11.98
N PRO A 10 21.77 -17.92 10.75
CA PRO A 10 20.65 -17.05 10.43
C PRO A 10 19.35 -17.71 10.85
N GLN A 11 18.66 -17.14 11.84
CA GLN A 11 17.35 -17.62 12.26
C GLN A 11 16.41 -17.46 11.06
N PRO A 12 15.68 -18.51 10.64
CA PRO A 12 14.70 -18.37 9.57
C PRO A 12 13.69 -17.31 10.00
N THR A 13 13.53 -16.26 9.18
CA THR A 13 12.58 -15.19 9.50
C THR A 13 11.18 -15.77 9.59
N PRO A 14 10.38 -15.36 10.59
CA PRO A 14 9.02 -15.86 10.73
C PRO A 14 8.25 -15.63 9.43
N PRO A 15 7.35 -16.56 9.06
CA PRO A 15 6.56 -16.43 7.85
C PRO A 15 5.75 -15.13 7.90
N PRO A 16 5.63 -14.41 6.77
CA PRO A 16 4.85 -13.19 6.73
C PRO A 16 3.39 -13.46 7.15
N LEU A 17 2.81 -12.56 7.95
CA LEU A 17 1.37 -12.54 8.20
C LEU A 17 0.56 -12.58 6.89
N PRO A 18 -0.63 -13.21 6.91
CA PRO A 18 -1.54 -13.18 5.79
C PRO A 18 -1.87 -11.74 5.34
N PRO A 19 -2.07 -11.48 4.04
CA PRO A 19 -2.39 -10.16 3.50
C PRO A 19 -3.56 -9.45 4.20
N ALA A 20 -4.56 -10.21 4.67
CA ALA A 20 -5.73 -9.69 5.37
C ALA A 20 -5.40 -9.06 6.74
N THR A 21 -4.35 -9.53 7.42
CA THR A 21 -3.97 -9.09 8.78
C THR A 21 -2.60 -8.41 8.81
N ARG A 22 -1.96 -8.23 7.65
CA ARG A 22 -0.65 -7.58 7.52
C ARG A 22 -0.70 -6.15 8.09
N THR A 23 0.26 -5.82 8.94
CA THR A 23 0.38 -4.47 9.48
C THR A 23 1.12 -3.54 8.51
N VAL A 24 0.98 -2.23 8.70
CA VAL A 24 1.68 -1.22 7.90
C VAL A 24 3.20 -1.46 7.92
N GLY A 25 3.77 -1.71 9.10
CA GLY A 25 5.21 -1.98 9.25
C GLY A 25 5.65 -3.25 8.53
N GLN A 26 4.83 -4.29 8.53
CA GLN A 26 5.16 -5.51 7.81
C GLN A 26 5.06 -5.33 6.29
N LEU A 27 4.10 -4.55 5.79
CA LEU A 27 4.04 -4.20 4.37
C LEU A 27 5.33 -3.51 3.91
N VAL A 28 5.83 -2.55 4.70
CA VAL A 28 7.11 -1.88 4.42
C VAL A 28 8.26 -2.88 4.47
N ALA A 29 8.31 -3.75 5.47
CA ALA A 29 9.36 -4.77 5.58
C ALA A 29 9.36 -5.75 4.40
N GLU A 30 8.18 -6.19 3.96
CA GLU A 30 8.04 -7.06 2.78
C GLU A 30 8.42 -6.35 1.49
N THR A 31 8.10 -5.06 1.37
CA THR A 31 8.52 -4.22 0.25
C THR A 31 10.04 -4.16 0.17
N ILE A 32 10.72 -3.88 1.29
CA ILE A 32 12.18 -3.82 1.36
C ILE A 32 12.80 -5.20 1.08
N ARG A 33 12.22 -6.27 1.63
CA ARG A 33 12.69 -7.64 1.41
C ARG A 33 12.55 -8.05 -0.05
N LEU A 34 11.44 -7.69 -0.70
CA LEU A 34 11.24 -7.93 -2.12
C LEU A 34 12.21 -7.10 -2.96
N TYR A 35 12.37 -5.83 -2.62
CA TYR A 35 13.34 -4.93 -3.27
C TYR A 35 14.74 -5.54 -3.23
N GLY A 36 15.22 -5.99 -2.07
CA GLY A 36 16.53 -6.63 -1.92
C GLY A 36 16.64 -7.99 -2.63
N ARG A 37 15.59 -8.83 -2.57
CA ARG A 37 15.60 -10.16 -3.20
C ARG A 37 15.71 -10.09 -4.72
N SER A 38 15.06 -9.11 -5.34
CA SER A 38 15.08 -8.91 -6.79
C SER A 38 15.74 -7.58 -7.18
N PHE A 39 16.82 -7.20 -6.49
CA PHE A 39 17.46 -5.88 -6.57
C PHE A 39 17.53 -5.32 -7.99
N TRP A 40 18.13 -6.05 -8.94
CA TRP A 40 18.29 -5.56 -10.31
C TRP A 40 16.97 -5.35 -11.06
N ARG A 41 16.00 -6.25 -10.89
CA ARG A 41 14.67 -6.10 -11.52
C ARG A 41 13.90 -4.94 -10.89
N SER A 42 14.02 -4.79 -9.57
CA SER A 42 13.40 -3.70 -8.83
C SER A 42 14.02 -2.35 -9.20
N LEU A 43 15.35 -2.26 -9.28
CA LEU A 43 16.08 -1.05 -9.64
C LEU A 43 15.72 -0.58 -11.06
N ALA A 44 15.49 -1.51 -11.99
CA ALA A 44 15.04 -1.19 -13.35
C ALA A 44 13.70 -0.43 -13.36
N LEU A 45 12.84 -0.63 -12.36
CA LEU A 45 11.57 0.12 -12.21
C LEU A 45 11.82 1.61 -11.93
N GLY A 46 12.99 1.99 -11.42
CA GLY A 46 13.33 3.38 -11.16
C GLY A 46 13.86 4.14 -12.38
N ILE A 47 14.18 3.44 -13.48
CA ILE A 47 14.78 4.07 -14.66
C ILE A 47 13.80 5.09 -15.27
N ALA A 48 12.54 4.70 -15.48
CA ALA A 48 11.55 5.57 -16.10
C ALA A 48 11.33 6.89 -15.31
N PRO A 49 11.05 6.88 -13.99
CA PRO A 49 10.88 8.12 -13.23
C PRO A 49 12.17 8.92 -13.09
N ALA A 50 13.33 8.26 -12.98
CA ALA A 50 14.62 8.97 -12.92
C ALA A 50 14.94 9.67 -14.26
N ALA A 51 14.71 8.98 -15.38
CA ALA A 51 14.86 9.56 -16.72
C ALA A 51 13.86 10.70 -16.96
N ALA A 52 12.60 10.54 -16.50
CA ALA A 52 11.61 11.62 -16.53
C ALA A 52 12.10 12.84 -15.74
N GLY A 53 12.63 12.65 -14.53
CA GLY A 53 13.20 13.73 -13.72
C GLY A 53 14.32 14.47 -14.44
N LEU A 54 15.22 13.75 -15.12
CA LEU A 54 16.29 14.35 -15.90
C LEU A 54 15.76 15.12 -17.12
N ALA A 55 14.84 14.53 -17.89
CA ALA A 55 14.22 15.19 -19.03
C ALA A 55 13.53 16.51 -18.64
N LEU A 56 12.90 16.53 -17.47
CA LEU A 56 12.27 17.74 -16.92
C LEU A 56 13.29 18.79 -16.49
N ALA A 57 14.44 18.37 -15.97
CA ALA A 57 15.52 19.28 -15.60
C ALA A 57 16.16 19.99 -16.80
N GLU A 58 16.10 19.41 -18.00
CA GLU A 58 16.57 20.02 -19.25
C GLU A 58 15.49 20.81 -19.99
N SER A 59 14.22 20.70 -19.58
CA SER A 59 13.10 21.28 -20.33
C SER A 59 12.95 22.81 -20.12
N PRO A 60 12.64 23.58 -21.18
CA PRO A 60 12.37 25.02 -21.09
C PRO A 60 11.18 25.32 -20.18
N GLY A 61 11.28 26.40 -19.38
CA GLY A 61 10.31 26.71 -18.33
C GLY A 61 8.84 26.78 -18.77
N ALA A 62 8.57 27.25 -20.00
CA ALA A 62 7.21 27.40 -20.53
C ALA A 62 6.48 26.08 -20.77
N VAL A 63 7.19 25.01 -21.18
CA VAL A 63 6.59 23.70 -21.46
C VAL A 63 6.85 22.71 -20.31
N ARG A 64 7.82 23.01 -19.45
CA ARG A 64 8.24 22.16 -18.32
C ARG A 64 7.09 21.73 -17.43
N LEU A 65 6.12 22.60 -17.13
CA LEU A 65 5.03 22.26 -16.24
C LEU A 65 4.08 21.21 -16.86
N ALA A 66 3.69 21.40 -18.12
CA ALA A 66 2.83 20.46 -18.84
C ALA A 66 3.54 19.12 -19.13
N LEU A 67 4.82 19.17 -19.51
CA LEU A 67 5.68 17.99 -19.64
C LEU A 67 5.88 17.29 -18.31
N ALA A 68 6.03 18.03 -17.21
CA ALA A 68 6.22 17.46 -15.87
C ALA A 68 5.05 16.59 -15.48
N PHE A 69 3.83 17.08 -15.68
CA PHE A 69 2.65 16.31 -15.30
C PHE A 69 2.43 15.10 -16.20
N THR A 70 2.59 15.24 -17.51
CA THR A 70 2.32 14.15 -18.46
C THR A 70 3.42 13.08 -18.44
N ILE A 71 4.69 13.47 -18.55
CA ILE A 71 5.82 12.54 -18.58
C ILE A 71 6.01 11.87 -17.22
N ALA A 72 5.95 12.62 -16.11
CA ALA A 72 6.13 11.99 -14.80
C ALA A 72 4.98 11.03 -14.49
N ALA A 73 3.73 11.36 -14.85
CA ALA A 73 2.60 10.45 -14.66
C ALA A 73 2.70 9.20 -15.53
N ALA A 74 3.10 9.33 -16.79
CA ALA A 74 3.33 8.19 -17.66
C ALA A 74 4.47 7.30 -17.17
N ALA A 75 5.59 7.89 -16.76
CA ALA A 75 6.74 7.17 -16.22
C ALA A 75 6.42 6.45 -14.91
N ALA A 76 5.72 7.12 -13.99
CA ALA A 76 5.27 6.52 -12.74
C ALA A 76 4.26 5.40 -13.00
N SER A 77 3.32 5.60 -13.92
CA SER A 77 2.32 4.59 -14.26
C SER A 77 2.95 3.35 -14.90
N LEU A 78 3.91 3.53 -15.80
CA LEU A 78 4.64 2.43 -16.43
C LEU A 78 5.42 1.63 -15.39
N SER A 79 6.15 2.33 -14.51
CA SER A 79 6.94 1.71 -13.44
C SER A 79 6.05 0.96 -12.47
N PHE A 80 4.87 1.50 -12.17
CA PHE A 80 3.93 0.86 -11.30
C PHE A 80 3.31 -0.40 -11.92
N ALA A 81 2.94 -0.36 -13.20
CA ALA A 81 2.46 -1.54 -13.92
C ALA A 81 3.53 -2.62 -14.07
N LEU A 82 4.80 -2.24 -14.24
CA LEU A 82 5.92 -3.19 -14.23
C LEU A 82 6.13 -3.79 -12.83
N ALA A 83 5.98 -2.98 -11.77
CA ALA A 83 6.08 -3.44 -10.40
C ALA A 83 4.98 -4.47 -10.07
N THR A 84 3.75 -4.27 -10.55
CA THR A 84 2.67 -5.24 -10.34
C THR A 84 2.95 -6.57 -11.02
N GLY A 85 3.58 -6.56 -12.21
CA GLY A 85 4.08 -7.78 -12.87
C GLY A 85 5.22 -8.46 -12.09
N VAL A 86 6.12 -7.70 -11.47
CA VAL A 86 7.18 -8.26 -10.62
C VAL A 86 6.61 -8.92 -9.37
N VAL A 87 5.60 -8.31 -8.73
CA VAL A 87 4.95 -8.86 -7.54
C VAL A 87 4.10 -10.08 -7.88
N SER A 88 3.35 -10.08 -8.99
CA SER A 88 2.55 -11.23 -9.41
C SER A 88 3.39 -12.41 -9.91
N GLY A 89 4.63 -12.14 -10.35
CA GLY A 89 5.48 -13.14 -11.00
C GLY A 89 5.05 -13.48 -12.43
N GLU A 90 4.05 -12.77 -12.98
CA GLU A 90 3.52 -13.00 -14.31
C GLU A 90 4.14 -12.05 -15.35
N ARG A 91 4.32 -12.52 -16.58
CA ARG A 91 4.71 -11.67 -17.71
C ARG A 91 3.46 -10.97 -18.27
N LEU A 92 3.38 -9.66 -18.09
CA LEU A 92 2.28 -8.85 -18.59
C LEU A 92 2.32 -8.73 -20.12
N PRO A 93 1.21 -8.95 -20.84
CA PRO A 93 1.16 -8.72 -22.29
C PRO A 93 1.26 -7.21 -22.59
N ARG A 94 1.97 -6.86 -23.67
CA ARG A 94 2.24 -5.44 -24.06
C ARG A 94 0.99 -4.57 -24.12
N ARG A 95 -0.12 -5.13 -24.59
CA ARG A 95 -1.42 -4.43 -24.66
C ARG A 95 -1.93 -4.04 -23.26
N ARG A 96 -1.85 -4.93 -22.27
CA ARG A 96 -2.29 -4.61 -20.89
C ARG A 96 -1.34 -3.61 -20.24
N LEU A 97 -0.05 -3.70 -20.51
CA LEU A 97 0.91 -2.72 -20.04
C LEU A 97 0.60 -1.32 -20.59
N ALA A 98 0.30 -1.22 -21.89
CA ALA A 98 -0.10 0.04 -22.52
C ALA A 98 -1.42 0.58 -21.93
N GLU A 99 -2.45 -0.27 -21.80
CA GLU A 99 -3.73 0.12 -21.20
C GLU A 99 -3.56 0.60 -19.74
N ALA A 100 -2.83 -0.16 -18.92
CA ALA A 100 -2.52 0.22 -17.54
C ALA A 100 -1.72 1.52 -17.46
N THR A 101 -0.80 1.75 -18.41
CA THR A 101 -0.03 3.00 -18.48
C THR A 101 -0.93 4.19 -18.80
N VAL A 102 -1.83 4.07 -19.78
CA VAL A 102 -2.75 5.16 -20.14
C VAL A 102 -3.69 5.49 -18.98
N PHE A 103 -4.37 4.50 -18.42
CA PHE A 103 -5.33 4.73 -17.33
C PHE A 103 -4.63 5.15 -16.04
N GLY A 104 -3.46 4.58 -15.75
CA GLY A 104 -2.67 4.98 -14.59
C GLY A 104 -2.08 6.38 -14.71
N THR A 105 -1.72 6.84 -15.92
CA THR A 105 -1.31 8.24 -16.15
C THR A 105 -2.41 9.21 -15.72
N ILE A 106 -3.65 8.96 -16.15
CA ILE A 106 -4.82 9.78 -15.78
C ILE A 106 -5.06 9.73 -14.26
N THR A 107 -4.87 8.56 -13.66
CA THR A 107 -5.12 8.32 -12.23
C THR A 107 -4.04 8.94 -11.33
N LEU A 108 -2.78 8.88 -11.74
CA LEU A 108 -1.63 9.40 -10.98
C LEU A 108 -1.42 10.91 -11.21
N ALA A 109 -1.96 11.47 -12.29
CA ALA A 109 -1.83 12.89 -12.61
C ALA A 109 -2.22 13.82 -11.45
N PRO A 110 -3.37 13.66 -10.75
CA PRO A 110 -3.71 14.52 -9.61
C PRO A 110 -2.67 14.47 -8.48
N ALA A 111 -2.17 13.28 -8.14
CA ALA A 111 -1.15 13.12 -7.10
C ALA A 111 0.17 13.80 -7.48
N ILE A 112 0.57 13.70 -8.76
CA ILE A 112 1.79 14.32 -9.28
C ILE A 112 1.65 15.84 -9.39
N VAL A 113 0.48 16.33 -9.83
CA VAL A 113 0.17 17.76 -9.84
C VAL A 113 0.26 18.33 -8.43
N LEU A 114 -0.30 17.63 -7.45
CA LEU A 114 -0.33 18.09 -6.08
C LEU A 114 1.07 18.10 -5.45
N LEU A 115 1.89 17.08 -5.72
CA LEU A 115 3.28 17.03 -5.29
C LEU A 115 4.14 18.10 -5.99
N GLY A 116 3.91 18.33 -7.29
CA GLY A 116 4.66 19.32 -8.07
C GLY A 116 4.31 20.76 -7.70
N PHE A 117 3.03 21.05 -7.45
CA PHE A 117 2.56 22.40 -7.13
C PHE A 117 2.77 22.76 -5.65
N LEU A 118 2.51 21.81 -4.74
CA LEU A 118 2.51 22.04 -3.29
C LEU A 118 3.77 21.49 -2.58
N GLY A 119 4.67 20.83 -3.30
CA GLY A 119 5.90 20.27 -2.76
C GLY A 119 5.66 19.26 -1.64
N ILE A 120 6.44 19.35 -0.57
CA ILE A 120 6.31 18.48 0.62
C ILE A 120 4.92 18.59 1.26
N LEU A 121 4.29 19.78 1.21
CA LEU A 121 2.94 19.98 1.75
C LEU A 121 1.89 19.19 0.95
N GLY A 122 2.16 18.95 -0.34
CA GLY A 122 1.34 18.14 -1.23
C GLY A 122 1.48 16.63 -1.02
N LEU A 123 2.44 16.18 -0.21
CA LEU A 123 2.69 14.76 0.03
C LEU A 123 1.47 14.07 0.64
N LEU A 124 0.91 14.63 1.69
CA LEU A 124 -0.22 14.03 2.41
C LEU A 124 -1.46 13.90 1.50
N PRO A 125 -1.92 14.96 0.82
CA PRO A 125 -3.07 14.81 -0.05
C PRO A 125 -2.75 14.00 -1.33
N ALA A 126 -1.50 13.95 -1.79
CA ALA A 126 -1.09 13.03 -2.86
C ALA A 126 -1.22 11.57 -2.40
N VAL A 127 -0.80 11.26 -1.17
CA VAL A 127 -0.96 9.93 -0.58
C VAL A 127 -2.44 9.57 -0.41
N ILE A 128 -3.29 10.50 0.02
CA ILE A 128 -4.74 10.28 0.10
C ILE A 128 -5.33 9.98 -1.29
N CYS A 129 -4.92 10.75 -2.31
CA CYS A 129 -5.34 10.52 -3.69
C CYS A 129 -4.88 9.15 -4.20
N LEU A 130 -3.63 8.76 -3.92
CA LEU A 130 -3.09 7.44 -4.24
C LEU A 130 -3.77 6.31 -3.45
N GLY A 131 -4.16 6.54 -2.20
CA GLY A 131 -4.92 5.58 -1.41
C GLY A 131 -6.30 5.31 -2.02
N LEU A 132 -6.96 6.35 -2.55
CA LEU A 132 -8.28 6.23 -3.18
C LEU A 132 -8.21 5.64 -4.59
N ALA A 133 -7.28 6.11 -5.41
CA ALA A 133 -7.28 5.86 -6.84
C ALA A 133 -6.07 5.05 -7.32
N GLY A 134 -4.99 4.97 -6.54
CA GLY A 134 -3.74 4.32 -6.93
C GLY A 134 -3.91 2.84 -7.28
N LEU A 135 -4.90 2.14 -6.71
CA LEU A 135 -5.15 0.73 -7.02
C LEU A 135 -5.71 0.47 -8.44
N VAL A 136 -6.05 1.52 -9.20
CA VAL A 136 -6.51 1.37 -10.59
C VAL A 136 -5.45 0.68 -11.47
N VAL A 137 -4.17 1.01 -11.29
CA VAL A 137 -3.08 0.40 -12.07
C VAL A 137 -3.01 -1.12 -11.84
N PRO A 138 -2.88 -1.63 -10.58
CA PRO A 138 -2.87 -3.06 -10.34
C PRO A 138 -4.14 -3.75 -10.81
N VAL A 139 -5.33 -3.17 -10.60
CA VAL A 139 -6.60 -3.73 -11.07
C VAL A 139 -6.60 -3.92 -12.58
N ILE A 140 -6.20 -2.93 -13.37
CA ILE A 140 -6.18 -3.04 -14.83
C ILE A 140 -5.11 -4.04 -15.31
N THR A 141 -3.99 -4.14 -14.60
CA THR A 141 -2.93 -5.10 -14.97
C THR A 141 -3.34 -6.56 -14.71
N LEU A 142 -4.01 -6.82 -13.58
CA LEU A 142 -4.25 -8.16 -13.06
C LEU A 142 -5.68 -8.66 -13.34
N GLU A 143 -6.68 -7.80 -13.16
CA GLU A 143 -8.07 -8.12 -13.42
C GLU A 143 -8.37 -7.81 -14.89
N ARG A 144 -8.68 -8.84 -15.69
CA ARG A 144 -8.88 -8.74 -17.16
C ARG A 144 -10.04 -7.82 -17.59
N ARG A 145 -10.69 -7.13 -16.65
CA ARG A 145 -11.83 -6.22 -16.84
C ARG A 145 -11.45 -4.81 -16.39
N ARG A 146 -11.74 -3.82 -17.23
CA ARG A 146 -11.60 -2.40 -16.90
C ARG A 146 -12.71 -2.00 -15.94
N SER A 147 -12.42 -1.94 -14.64
CA SER A 147 -13.41 -1.53 -13.64
C SER A 147 -12.82 -0.57 -12.62
N TYR A 148 -13.06 0.73 -12.85
CA TYR A 148 -12.78 1.77 -11.85
C TYR A 148 -13.58 1.53 -10.57
N SER A 149 -14.83 1.08 -10.68
CA SER A 149 -15.67 0.77 -9.52
C SER A 149 -15.02 -0.27 -8.61
N ARG A 150 -14.36 -1.28 -9.20
CA ARG A 150 -13.64 -2.32 -8.44
C ARG A 150 -12.41 -1.76 -7.74
N ALA A 151 -11.65 -0.90 -8.41
CA ALA A 151 -10.50 -0.22 -7.79
C ALA A 151 -10.93 0.64 -6.59
N PHE A 152 -12.03 1.38 -6.70
CA PHE A 152 -12.59 2.15 -5.59
C PHE A 152 -13.17 1.27 -4.47
N GLU A 153 -13.78 0.13 -4.80
CA GLU A 153 -14.26 -0.84 -3.82
C GLU A 153 -13.09 -1.39 -2.98
N LEU A 154 -12.00 -1.78 -3.64
CA LEU A 154 -10.76 -2.25 -3.00
C LEU A 154 -10.15 -1.16 -2.12
N ALA A 155 -10.04 0.07 -2.62
CA ALA A 155 -9.49 1.19 -1.87
C ALA A 155 -10.28 1.53 -0.59
N ARG A 156 -11.61 1.33 -0.62
CA ARG A 156 -12.48 1.62 0.52
C ARG A 156 -12.56 0.50 1.55
N ALA A 157 -12.08 -0.70 1.23
CA ALA A 157 -12.15 -1.86 2.12
C ALA A 157 -11.40 -1.62 3.43
N ASP A 158 -10.19 -1.04 3.34
CA ASP A 158 -9.46 -0.54 4.49
C ASP A 158 -8.64 0.70 4.08
N PHE A 159 -9.35 1.81 3.96
CA PHE A 159 -8.77 3.08 3.50
C PHE A 159 -7.68 3.60 4.45
N ALA A 160 -7.88 3.44 5.77
CA ALA A 160 -6.90 3.86 6.76
C ALA A 160 -5.59 3.07 6.65
N HIS A 161 -5.67 1.74 6.43
CA HIS A 161 -4.50 0.92 6.18
C HIS A 161 -3.80 1.26 4.85
N ALA A 162 -4.56 1.51 3.77
CA ALA A 162 -4.00 1.91 2.48
C ALA A 162 -3.24 3.24 2.58
N VAL A 163 -3.90 4.27 3.12
CA VAL A 163 -3.30 5.59 3.30
C VAL A 163 -2.12 5.53 4.27
N GLY A 164 -2.25 4.82 5.39
CA GLY A 164 -1.17 4.67 6.37
C GLY A 164 0.06 3.96 5.79
N SER A 165 -0.15 2.93 4.97
CA SER A 165 0.94 2.20 4.30
C SER A 165 1.64 3.04 3.24
N LEU A 166 0.87 3.71 2.39
CA LEU A 166 1.41 4.62 1.38
C LEU A 166 2.10 5.83 2.03
N ALA A 167 1.55 6.39 3.10
CA ALA A 167 2.15 7.49 3.85
C ALA A 167 3.51 7.08 4.44
N THR A 168 3.56 5.88 5.04
CA THR A 168 4.80 5.37 5.64
C THR A 168 5.86 5.12 4.56
N LEU A 169 5.50 4.47 3.46
CA LEU A 169 6.40 4.26 2.32
C LEU A 169 6.88 5.58 1.71
N ALA A 170 5.96 6.53 1.52
CA ALA A 170 6.26 7.85 0.99
C ALA A 170 7.22 8.61 1.90
N LEU A 171 6.99 8.60 3.22
CA LEU A 171 7.84 9.28 4.19
C LEU A 171 9.23 8.64 4.26
N VAL A 172 9.30 7.32 4.43
CA VAL A 172 10.57 6.58 4.49
C VAL A 172 11.34 6.76 3.18
N GLY A 173 10.67 6.63 2.04
CA GLY A 173 11.24 6.86 0.72
C GLY A 173 11.77 8.29 0.58
N LEU A 174 10.95 9.30 0.90
CA LEU A 174 11.33 10.71 0.81
C LEU A 174 12.55 11.02 1.67
N LEU A 175 12.55 10.61 2.94
CA LEU A 175 13.67 10.81 3.85
C LEU A 175 14.94 10.15 3.30
N THR A 176 14.83 8.90 2.83
CA THR A 176 15.98 8.17 2.26
C THR A 176 16.47 8.82 0.97
N ALA A 177 15.57 9.30 0.11
CA ALA A 177 15.92 10.01 -1.13
C ALA A 177 16.67 11.30 -0.84
N TYR A 178 16.23 12.06 0.16
CA TYR A 178 16.92 13.27 0.61
C TYR A 178 18.29 12.94 1.20
N VAL A 179 18.38 11.96 2.10
CA VAL A 179 19.68 11.53 2.65
C VAL A 179 20.63 11.14 1.53
N LEU A 180 20.16 10.35 0.56
CA LEU A 180 21.00 9.94 -0.58
C LEU A 180 21.38 11.14 -1.46
N PHE A 181 20.45 12.06 -1.70
CA PHE A 181 20.72 13.27 -2.50
C PHE A 181 21.76 14.17 -1.81
N PHE A 182 21.58 14.44 -0.51
CA PHE A 182 22.44 15.31 0.27
C PHE A 182 23.83 14.71 0.52
N THR A 183 23.95 13.38 0.55
CA THR A 183 25.24 12.69 0.69
C THR A 183 25.99 12.57 -0.62
N LEU A 184 25.29 12.45 -1.76
CA LEU A 184 25.92 12.35 -3.08
C LEU A 184 26.19 13.71 -3.73
N ARG A 185 25.46 14.77 -3.36
CA ARG A 185 25.61 16.07 -4.02
C ARG A 185 26.99 16.68 -3.79
N SER A 186 27.55 17.26 -4.84
CA SER A 186 28.75 18.09 -4.80
C SER A 186 28.50 19.43 -5.49
N ALA A 187 29.49 20.34 -5.50
CA ALA A 187 29.33 21.73 -5.95
C ALA A 187 29.02 21.91 -7.46
N GLY A 188 29.00 20.84 -8.26
CA GLY A 188 28.70 20.90 -9.69
C GLY A 188 27.22 20.71 -10.03
N THR A 189 26.70 21.47 -11.00
CA THR A 189 25.33 21.31 -11.52
C THR A 189 25.08 19.92 -12.12
N ALA A 190 26.06 19.36 -12.83
CA ALA A 190 26.03 17.99 -13.33
C ALA A 190 25.97 16.97 -12.17
N ALA A 191 26.72 17.21 -11.09
CA ALA A 191 26.70 16.34 -9.92
C ALA A 191 25.37 16.41 -9.14
N LEU A 192 24.74 17.59 -9.08
CA LEU A 192 23.39 17.75 -8.52
C LEU A 192 22.37 16.93 -9.32
N ARG A 193 22.41 17.00 -10.65
CA ARG A 193 21.52 16.23 -11.54
C ARG A 193 21.75 14.72 -11.39
N ALA A 194 23.00 14.28 -11.38
CA ALA A 194 23.35 12.88 -11.17
C ALA A 194 22.90 12.36 -9.79
N SER A 195 23.07 13.16 -8.74
CA SER A 195 22.62 12.80 -7.39
C SER A 195 21.11 12.68 -7.31
N ALA A 196 20.37 13.63 -7.90
CA ALA A 196 18.91 13.57 -7.97
C ALA A 196 18.44 12.34 -8.77
N PHE A 197 19.08 12.05 -9.90
CA PHE A 197 18.81 10.88 -10.71
C PHE A 197 19.00 9.59 -9.92
N VAL A 198 20.14 9.43 -9.24
CA VAL A 198 20.44 8.23 -8.42
C VAL A 198 19.46 8.10 -7.26
N SER A 199 19.12 9.19 -6.58
CA SER A 199 18.12 9.19 -5.52
C SER A 199 16.75 8.72 -5.99
N VAL A 200 16.26 9.23 -7.11
CA VAL A 200 14.97 8.80 -7.67
C VAL A 200 15.04 7.35 -8.12
N LEU A 201 16.11 6.97 -8.82
CA LEU A 201 16.33 5.61 -9.35
C LEU A 201 16.28 4.54 -8.25
N VAL A 202 16.91 4.81 -7.11
CA VAL A 202 17.00 3.84 -6.00
C VAL A 202 15.71 3.80 -5.18
N ILE A 203 15.03 4.94 -5.00
CA ILE A 203 13.91 5.04 -4.05
C ILE A 203 12.56 4.77 -4.69
N SER A 204 12.32 5.22 -5.93
CA SER A 204 11.01 5.07 -6.56
C SER A 204 10.52 3.62 -6.64
N PRO A 205 11.37 2.58 -6.84
CA PRO A 205 10.91 1.20 -6.84
C PRO A 205 10.21 0.77 -5.55
N LEU A 206 10.63 1.30 -4.39
CA LEU A 206 10.00 0.96 -3.11
C LEU A 206 8.54 1.41 -3.06
N LEU A 207 8.23 2.60 -3.59
CA LEU A 207 6.85 3.10 -3.65
C LEU A 207 5.98 2.23 -4.55
N PHE A 208 6.49 1.85 -5.72
CA PHE A 208 5.74 1.05 -6.68
C PHE A 208 5.55 -0.41 -6.22
N LEU A 209 6.60 -1.04 -5.69
CA LEU A 209 6.51 -2.39 -5.14
C LEU A 209 5.57 -2.43 -3.93
N GLY A 210 5.67 -1.45 -3.04
CA GLY A 210 4.80 -1.37 -1.87
C GLY A 210 3.34 -1.13 -2.23
N GLY A 211 3.06 -0.26 -3.20
CA GLY A 211 1.71 -0.09 -3.76
C GLY A 211 1.17 -1.37 -4.43
N ALA A 212 2.05 -2.16 -5.05
CA ALA A 212 1.65 -3.40 -5.69
C ALA A 212 1.37 -4.52 -4.68
N ILE A 213 2.12 -4.57 -3.57
CA ILE A 213 1.81 -5.46 -2.43
C ILE A 213 0.50 -5.05 -1.76
N LEU A 214 0.28 -3.73 -1.60
CA LEU A 214 -0.95 -3.19 -1.01
C LEU A 214 -2.21 -3.63 -1.75
N TYR A 215 -2.14 -3.80 -3.08
CA TYR A 215 -3.26 -4.35 -3.85
C TYR A 215 -3.69 -5.73 -3.33
N TYR A 216 -2.75 -6.64 -3.07
CA TYR A 216 -3.06 -7.98 -2.55
C TYR A 216 -3.64 -7.93 -1.13
N ASP A 217 -3.16 -7.00 -0.30
CA ASP A 217 -3.72 -6.79 1.04
C ASP A 217 -5.17 -6.32 0.95
N GLN A 218 -5.49 -5.39 0.06
CA GLN A 218 -6.86 -4.89 -0.13
C GLN A 218 -7.78 -5.95 -0.74
N VAL A 219 -7.31 -6.76 -1.70
CA VAL A 219 -8.08 -7.89 -2.25
C VAL A 219 -8.43 -8.89 -1.14
N ALA A 220 -7.47 -9.24 -0.28
CA ALA A 220 -7.70 -10.16 0.82
C ALA A 220 -8.65 -9.59 1.87
N ARG A 221 -8.58 -8.27 2.15
CA ARG A 221 -9.47 -7.58 3.08
C ARG A 221 -10.89 -7.45 2.55
N VAL A 222 -11.11 -7.21 1.25
CA VAL A 222 -12.45 -7.26 0.64
C VAL A 222 -13.08 -8.65 0.82
N GLY A 223 -12.30 -9.73 0.59
CA GLY A 223 -12.77 -11.10 0.77
C GLY A 223 -13.02 -11.49 2.23
N SER A 224 -12.32 -10.85 3.17
CA SER A 224 -12.43 -11.11 4.61
C SER A 224 -13.39 -10.14 5.33
N ALA A 225 -13.86 -9.10 4.65
CA ALA A 225 -14.78 -8.13 5.22
C ALA A 225 -16.06 -8.86 5.66
N PRO A 226 -16.45 -8.80 6.94
CA PRO A 226 -17.72 -9.36 7.37
C PRO A 226 -18.80 -8.66 6.56
N ARG A 227 -19.62 -9.42 5.83
CA ARG A 227 -20.85 -8.94 5.19
C ARG A 227 -21.49 -7.95 6.14
N ARG A 228 -21.40 -6.66 5.81
CA ARG A 228 -22.08 -5.51 6.42
C ARG A 228 -22.70 -5.89 7.76
N ARG A 229 -21.93 -5.78 8.85
CA ARG A 229 -22.40 -5.88 10.22
C ARG A 229 -23.71 -5.10 10.29
N ARG A 230 -24.82 -5.84 10.24
CA ARG A 230 -26.16 -5.29 10.34
C ARG A 230 -26.12 -4.58 11.68
N ARG A 231 -26.44 -3.29 11.67
CA ARG A 231 -26.53 -2.44 12.85
C ARG A 231 -27.70 -2.93 13.70
N ASN A 232 -27.55 -4.11 14.29
CA ASN A 232 -28.31 -4.59 15.42
C ASN A 232 -27.24 -4.94 16.45
N ALA A 233 -27.36 -4.30 17.61
CA ALA A 233 -26.51 -4.54 18.73
C ALA A 233 -26.73 -5.99 19.21
N ASP A 234 -25.87 -6.91 18.78
CA ASP A 234 -25.62 -8.13 19.53
C ASP A 234 -24.74 -7.75 20.73
N VAL A 235 -25.41 -7.13 21.70
CA VAL A 235 -24.97 -7.12 23.08
C VAL A 235 -24.99 -8.59 23.50
N HIS A 236 -23.87 -9.11 24.02
CA HIS A 236 -23.89 -10.37 24.74
C HIS A 236 -25.04 -10.30 25.77
N PRO A 237 -25.96 -11.27 25.83
CA PRO A 237 -26.90 -11.33 26.95
C PRO A 237 -26.05 -11.34 28.22
N ALA A 238 -26.18 -10.28 29.02
CA ALA A 238 -25.70 -10.32 30.38
C ALA A 238 -26.32 -11.56 31.02
N VAL A 239 -25.48 -12.37 31.65
CA VAL A 239 -25.91 -13.44 32.55
C VAL A 239 -27.04 -12.88 33.42
N GLN A 240 -28.20 -13.53 33.36
CA GLN A 240 -29.43 -13.15 34.05
C GLN A 240 -29.11 -12.67 35.47
N SER A 241 -29.40 -11.41 35.76
CA SER A 241 -29.62 -10.98 37.14
C SER A 241 -31.00 -11.47 37.55
N ASP A 242 -31.04 -12.29 38.61
CA ASP A 242 -32.26 -12.82 39.22
C ASP A 242 -33.35 -11.75 39.38
N PRO A 243 -34.62 -12.03 39.01
CA PRO A 243 -35.73 -11.14 39.34
C PRO A 243 -35.94 -11.12 40.86
N PRO A 244 -36.20 -9.95 41.49
CA PRO A 244 -36.54 -9.90 42.90
C PRO A 244 -37.86 -10.62 43.14
N GLY A 245 -37.86 -11.46 44.18
CA GLY A 245 -38.87 -12.46 44.50
C GLY A 245 -40.31 -11.96 44.43
N ARG A 246 -41.10 -12.68 43.63
CA ARG A 246 -42.54 -12.69 43.76
C ARG A 246 -42.89 -13.62 44.92
N SER A 247 -43.57 -13.09 45.93
CA SER A 247 -44.10 -13.84 47.06
C SER A 247 -45.12 -14.87 46.57
N ASP A 248 -44.79 -16.15 46.68
CA ASP A 248 -45.73 -17.23 46.40
C ASP A 248 -46.79 -17.29 47.50
N ALA A 249 -48.04 -17.17 47.06
CA ALA A 249 -49.21 -17.34 47.90
C ALA A 249 -49.34 -18.79 48.35
N GLN A 250 -49.63 -18.93 49.63
CA GLN A 250 -49.90 -20.13 50.40
C GLN A 250 -50.89 -21.06 49.67
N VAL A 251 -50.42 -22.21 49.20
CA VAL A 251 -51.26 -23.29 48.68
C VAL A 251 -51.67 -24.17 49.86
N GLU A 252 -52.96 -24.23 50.17
CA GLU A 252 -53.53 -25.15 51.16
C GLU A 252 -53.31 -26.61 50.75
N PRO A 253 -52.94 -27.51 51.69
CA PRO A 253 -52.81 -28.93 51.41
C PRO A 253 -54.19 -29.62 51.42
N GLY A 254 -54.69 -29.98 50.24
CA GLY A 254 -55.82 -30.91 50.08
C GLY A 254 -55.37 -32.37 50.28
N PRO A 255 -56.22 -33.25 50.85
CA PRO A 255 -55.77 -34.52 51.41
C PRO A 255 -55.93 -35.70 50.44
N ALA A 256 -54.95 -36.60 50.43
CA ALA A 256 -55.06 -38.01 50.03
C ALA A 256 -53.72 -38.70 50.31
N ALA A 257 -53.61 -39.96 50.73
CA ALA A 257 -54.54 -40.97 51.21
C ALA A 257 -53.67 -42.01 51.94
N ARG A 258 -54.31 -42.82 52.80
CA ARG A 258 -53.71 -43.81 53.69
C ARG A 258 -52.84 -44.84 52.97
N SER A 259 -51.82 -45.29 53.69
CA SER A 259 -51.08 -46.54 53.49
C SER A 259 -51.97 -47.77 53.72
N GLN A 260 -51.88 -48.74 52.80
CA GLN A 260 -51.53 -50.16 53.00
C GLN A 260 -51.84 -50.94 51.73
#